data_AF-A0A433J295-F1
#
_entry.id   AF-A0A433J295-F1
#
_cell.length_a   1.000
_cell.length_b   1.000
_cell.length_c   1.000
_cell.angle_alpha   90.00
_cell.angle_beta   90.00
_cell.angle_gamma   90.00
#
_symmetry.space_group_name_H-M   'P 1'
#
loop_
_entity.id
_entity.type
_entity.pdbx_description
1 polymer ?
#
loop_
_entity_poly.entity_id
_entity_poly.type
_entity_poly.pdbx_seq_one_letter_code
_entity_poly.pdbx_strand_id
1 'polypeptide(L)'
;MITRERQAFETLSRDFIQHAANRMERLRSIVERAEIDGRERWEHTLDGLRGLRNRATAHIEAAHRADDDAWPFARARADQVIVELMRALDDIDRRMQRLAA
;
A
#
# COMPACT_ATOMS: atom_id res chain seq x y z
N MET A 1 0.97 0.02 28.54
CA MET A 1 -0.11 0.32 27.57
C MET A 1 0.44 0.36 26.14
N ILE A 2 1.55 1.07 25.89
CA ILE A 2 2.29 1.13 24.61
C ILE A 2 2.57 -0.24 23.97
N THR A 3 2.95 -1.27 24.74
CA THR A 3 3.25 -2.60 24.19
C THR A 3 2.09 -3.23 23.43
N ARG A 4 0.85 -3.08 23.93
CA ARG A 4 -0.35 -3.62 23.27
C ARG A 4 -0.66 -2.86 21.98
N GLU A 5 -0.47 -1.55 21.98
CA GLU A 5 -0.70 -0.73 20.79
C GLU A 5 0.37 -0.97 19.71
N ARG A 6 1.62 -1.19 20.11
CA ARG A 6 2.71 -1.62 19.21
C ARG A 6 2.41 -2.97 18.56
N GLN A 7 1.97 -3.96 19.34
CA GLN A 7 1.56 -5.27 18.81
C GLN A 7 0.36 -5.19 17.86
N ALA A 8 -0.63 -4.36 18.19
CA ALA A 8 -1.77 -4.12 17.32
C ALA A 8 -1.33 -3.47 16.01
N PHE A 9 -0.47 -2.45 16.08
CA PHE A 9 0.09 -1.77 14.91
C PHE A 9 0.90 -2.73 14.04
N GLU A 10 1.72 -3.61 14.62
CA GLU A 10 2.48 -4.61 13.87
C GLU A 10 1.57 -5.56 13.10
N THR A 11 0.54 -6.10 13.77
CA THR A 11 -0.43 -7.00 13.15
C THR A 11 -1.14 -6.31 11.98
N LEU A 12 -1.69 -5.12 12.22
CA LEU A 12 -2.40 -4.35 11.21
C LEU A 12 -1.50 -3.98 10.03
N SER A 13 -0.26 -3.59 10.30
CA SER A 13 0.72 -3.24 9.26
C SER A 13 1.08 -4.44 8.39
N ARG A 14 1.24 -5.61 9.00
CA ARG A 14 1.53 -6.86 8.30
C ARG A 14 0.38 -7.27 7.38
N ASP A 15 -0.84 -7.27 7.92
CA ASP A 15 -2.05 -7.60 7.16
C ASP A 15 -2.26 -6.62 6.01
N PHE A 16 -2.03 -5.34 6.26
CA PHE A 16 -2.09 -4.29 5.26
C PHE A 16 -1.11 -4.52 4.10
N ILE A 17 0.18 -4.77 4.40
CA ILE A 17 1.20 -5.00 3.38
C ILE A 17 0.83 -6.22 2.54
N GLN A 18 0.38 -7.31 3.17
CA GLN A 18 -0.03 -8.52 2.47
C GLN A 18 -1.23 -8.25 1.56
N HIS A 19 -2.22 -7.51 2.04
CA HIS A 19 -3.39 -7.16 1.27
C HIS A 19 -3.05 -6.26 0.06
N ALA A 20 -2.22 -5.24 0.26
CA ALA A 20 -1.73 -4.36 -0.80
C ALA A 20 -0.95 -5.14 -1.87
N ALA A 21 -0.05 -6.05 -1.45
CA ALA A 21 0.71 -6.90 -2.36
C ALA A 21 -0.22 -7.78 -3.22
N ASN A 22 -1.22 -8.41 -2.60
CA ASN A 22 -2.20 -9.24 -3.31
C ASN A 22 -3.03 -8.43 -4.32
N ARG A 23 -3.44 -7.21 -3.98
CA ARG A 23 -4.16 -6.32 -4.91
C ARG A 23 -3.29 -5.89 -6.09
N MET A 24 -2.06 -5.47 -5.83
CA MET A 24 -1.10 -5.11 -6.88
C MET A 24 -0.82 -6.28 -7.82
N GLU A 25 -0.71 -7.50 -7.29
CA GLU A 25 -0.50 -8.71 -8.08
C GLU A 25 -1.70 -9.01 -9.00
N ARG A 26 -2.92 -8.88 -8.48
CA ARG A 26 -4.14 -9.01 -9.30
C ARG A 26 -4.17 -7.96 -10.42
N LEU A 27 -3.89 -6.70 -10.10
CA LEU A 27 -3.84 -5.61 -11.08
C LEU A 27 -2.81 -5.90 -12.18
N ARG A 28 -1.61 -6.35 -11.80
CA ARG A 28 -0.58 -6.77 -12.75
C ARG A 28 -1.10 -7.87 -13.68
N SER A 29 -1.69 -8.92 -13.11
CA SER A 29 -2.20 -10.04 -13.92
C SER A 29 -3.29 -9.61 -14.90
N ILE A 30 -4.14 -8.63 -14.55
CA ILE A 30 -5.16 -8.12 -15.47
C ILE A 30 -4.51 -7.34 -16.61
N VAL A 31 -3.56 -6.44 -16.30
CA VAL A 31 -2.84 -5.65 -17.30
C VAL A 31 -2.02 -6.55 -18.24
N GLU A 32 -1.42 -7.62 -17.74
CA GLU A 32 -0.66 -8.58 -18.56
C GLU A 32 -1.54 -9.40 -19.50
N ARG A 33 -2.78 -9.71 -19.10
CA ARG A 33 -3.70 -10.55 -19.89
C ARG A 33 -4.49 -9.78 -20.93
N ALA A 34 -4.79 -8.53 -20.63
CA ALA A 34 -5.52 -7.71 -21.55
C ALA A 34 -4.51 -7.08 -22.52
N GLU A 35 -4.68 -7.29 -23.83
CA GLU A 35 -3.98 -6.50 -24.84
C GLU A 35 -4.58 -5.09 -24.85
N ILE A 36 -4.40 -4.36 -23.75
CA ILE A 36 -4.99 -3.04 -23.55
C ILE A 36 -4.12 -2.02 -24.29
N ASP A 37 -4.75 -1.24 -25.16
CA ASP A 37 -4.17 0.02 -25.61
C ASP A 37 -3.82 0.88 -24.39
N GLY A 38 -2.57 1.35 -24.33
CA GLY A 38 -2.05 2.10 -23.17
C GLY A 38 -1.43 1.25 -22.06
N ARG A 39 -0.93 0.04 -22.39
CA ARG A 39 -0.08 -0.78 -21.50
C ARG A 39 1.02 0.02 -20.78
N GLU A 40 1.74 0.89 -21.48
CA GLU A 40 2.78 1.74 -20.89
C GLU A 40 2.25 2.62 -19.75
N ARG A 41 1.05 3.21 -19.91
CA ARG A 41 0.38 3.99 -18.87
C ARG A 41 0.04 3.13 -17.65
N TRP A 42 -0.37 1.89 -17.88
CA TRP A 42 -0.65 0.93 -16.82
C TRP A 42 0.62 0.47 -16.11
N GLU A 43 1.70 0.20 -16.84
CA GLU A 43 3.00 -0.13 -16.28
C GLU A 43 3.53 1.02 -15.41
N HIS A 44 3.42 2.26 -15.89
CA HIS A 44 3.77 3.46 -15.12
C HIS A 44 2.90 3.61 -13.85
N THR A 45 1.61 3.32 -13.96
CA THR A 45 0.68 3.35 -12.81
C THR A 45 1.04 2.29 -11.77
N LEU A 46 1.36 1.06 -12.22
CA LEU A 46 1.83 -0.02 -11.34
C LEU A 46 3.17 0.31 -10.69
N ASP A 47 4.06 0.99 -11.41
CA ASP A 47 5.32 1.47 -10.85
C ASP A 47 5.11 2.54 -9.76
N GLY A 48 4.20 3.48 -9.99
CA GLY A 48 3.76 4.43 -8.96
C GLY A 48 3.23 3.73 -7.70
N LEU A 49 2.43 2.66 -7.85
CA LEU A 49 1.98 1.85 -6.72
C LEU A 49 3.13 1.14 -5.99
N ARG A 50 4.15 0.65 -6.70
CA ARG A 50 5.35 0.09 -6.08
C ARG A 50 6.08 1.15 -5.25
N GLY A 51 6.20 2.37 -5.76
CA GLY A 51 6.76 3.50 -5.02
C GLY A 51 6.00 3.80 -3.73
N LEU A 52 4.67 3.88 -3.79
CA LEU A 52 3.82 4.08 -2.62
C LEU A 52 3.92 2.94 -1.60
N ARG A 53 3.94 1.68 -2.07
CA ARG A 53 4.15 0.51 -1.21
C ARG A 53 5.49 0.57 -0.49
N ASN A 54 6.58 0.84 -1.22
CA ASN A 54 7.91 0.91 -0.63
C ASN A 54 8.00 2.04 0.40
N ARG A 55 7.37 3.19 0.13
CA ARG A 55 7.25 4.29 1.10
C ARG A 55 6.47 3.88 2.34
N ALA A 56 5.34 3.18 2.18
CA ALA A 56 4.54 2.70 3.30
C ALA A 56 5.33 1.71 4.17
N THR A 57 6.01 0.74 3.55
CA THR A 57 6.89 -0.21 4.24
C THR A 57 8.00 0.50 5.02
N ALA A 58 8.66 1.48 4.42
CA ALA A 58 9.72 2.23 5.09
C ALA A 58 9.22 2.98 6.35
N HIS A 59 8.03 3.58 6.29
CA HIS A 59 7.46 4.26 7.46
C HIS A 59 6.95 3.29 8.53
N ILE A 60 6.41 2.13 8.14
CA ILE A 60 6.05 1.06 9.08
C ILE A 60 7.30 0.56 9.82
N GLU A 61 8.39 0.30 9.09
CA GLU A 61 9.67 -0.09 9.69
C GLU A 61 10.26 1.00 10.58
N ALA A 62 10.08 2.28 10.24
CA ALA A 62 10.48 3.39 11.09
C ALA A 62 9.66 3.42 12.39
N ALA A 63 8.34 3.18 12.30
CA ALA A 63 7.48 3.07 13.48
C ALA A 63 7.83 1.87 14.37
N HIS A 64 8.22 0.73 13.79
CA HIS A 64 8.70 -0.42 14.57
C HIS A 64 10.00 -0.13 15.32
N ARG A 65 10.90 0.67 14.73
CA ARG A 65 12.21 1.01 15.31
C ARG A 65 12.19 2.21 16.25
N ALA A 66 11.12 3.01 16.25
CA ALA A 66 11.00 4.19 17.09
C ALA A 66 11.00 3.81 18.59
N ASP A 67 11.71 4.61 19.39
CA ASP A 67 11.60 4.60 20.84
C ASP A 67 10.20 5.04 21.31
N ASP A 68 9.91 4.93 22.61
CA ASP A 68 8.57 5.19 23.13
C ASP A 68 8.12 6.65 22.98
N ASP A 69 9.06 7.60 22.97
CA ASP A 69 8.75 9.03 22.83
C ASP A 69 8.47 9.42 21.38
N ALA A 70 9.19 8.83 20.42
CA ALA A 70 9.03 9.06 18.99
C ALA A 70 7.95 8.19 18.35
N TRP A 71 7.54 7.09 19.00
CA TRP A 71 6.60 6.12 18.44
C TRP A 71 5.26 6.70 18.00
N PRO A 72 4.59 7.60 18.76
CA PRO A 72 3.31 8.16 18.34
C PRO A 72 3.40 8.91 17.00
N PHE A 73 4.49 9.65 16.78
CA PHE A 73 4.72 10.40 15.54
C PHE A 73 5.06 9.47 14.38
N ALA A 74 5.94 8.49 14.62
CA ALA A 74 6.33 7.52 13.61
C ALA A 74 5.12 6.67 13.16
N ARG A 75 4.28 6.24 14.10
CA ARG A 75 3.01 5.56 13.84
C ARG A 75 2.08 6.44 13.01
N ALA A 76 1.81 7.68 13.44
CA ALA A 76 0.91 8.57 12.70
C ALA A 76 1.38 8.78 11.25
N ARG A 77 2.69 8.86 11.04
CA ARG A 77 3.26 8.96 9.69
C ARG A 77 3.05 7.68 8.88
N ALA A 78 3.23 6.51 9.49
CA ALA A 78 2.95 5.22 8.86
C ALA A 78 1.46 5.10 8.48
N ASP A 79 0.55 5.45 9.40
CA ASP A 79 -0.89 5.44 9.14
C ASP A 79 -1.28 6.36 7.97
N GLN A 80 -0.67 7.55 7.88
CA GLN A 80 -0.90 8.46 6.77
C GLN A 80 -0.54 7.82 5.42
N VAL A 81 0.67 7.26 5.29
CA VAL A 81 1.11 6.69 4.01
C VAL A 81 0.40 5.39 3.66
N ILE A 82 -0.06 4.64 4.67
CA ILE A 82 -0.95 3.48 4.50
C ILE A 82 -2.27 3.94 3.84
N VAL A 83 -2.88 5.02 4.34
CA VAL A 83 -4.10 5.59 3.75
C VAL A 83 -3.88 6.09 2.32
N GLU A 84 -2.75 6.74 2.04
CA GLU A 84 -2.39 7.17 0.69
C GLU A 84 -2.32 5.99 -0.29
N LEU A 85 -1.68 4.89 0.11
CA LEU A 85 -1.60 3.67 -0.70
C LEU A 85 -2.97 3.01 -0.90
N MET A 86 -3.81 2.93 0.14
CA MET A 86 -5.17 2.38 0.00
C MET A 86 -6.00 3.17 -1.01
N ARG A 87 -5.98 4.49 -0.93
CA ARG A 87 -6.71 5.36 -1.87
C ARG A 87 -6.23 5.15 -3.30
N ALA A 88 -4.92 5.06 -3.51
CA ALA A 88 -4.37 4.80 -4.85
C ALA A 88 -4.81 3.44 -5.40
N LEU A 89 -4.80 2.39 -4.57
CA LEU A 89 -5.29 1.06 -4.95
C LEU A 89 -6.79 1.08 -5.28
N ASP A 90 -7.61 1.75 -4.47
CA ASP A 90 -9.06 1.87 -4.70
C ASP A 90 -9.39 2.61 -6.00
N ASP A 91 -8.66 3.69 -6.28
CA ASP A 91 -8.84 4.47 -7.51
C ASP A 91 -8.48 3.64 -8.75
N ILE A 92 -7.42 2.84 -8.68
CA ILE A 92 -6.99 1.99 -9.79
C ILE A 92 -7.96 0.82 -9.98
N ASP A 93 -8.38 0.14 -8.91
CA ASP A 93 -9.37 -0.93 -8.99
C ASP A 93 -10.67 -0.42 -9.63
N ARG A 94 -11.15 0.77 -9.25
CA ARG A 94 -12.32 1.40 -9.88
C ARG A 94 -12.10 1.71 -11.36
N ARG A 95 -10.92 2.19 -11.75
CA ARG A 95 -10.59 2.45 -13.16
C ARG A 95 -10.58 1.16 -13.97
N MET A 96 -10.02 0.09 -13.43
CA MET A 96 -9.99 -1.23 -14.08
C MET A 96 -11.39 -1.83 -14.23
N GLN A 97 -12.23 -1.73 -13.18
CA GLN A 97 -13.62 -2.19 -13.26
C GLN A 97 -14.41 -1.48 -14.37
N ARG A 98 -14.17 -0.18 -14.59
CA ARG A 98 -14.81 0.58 -15.68
C ARG A 98 -14.34 0.19 -17.07
N LEU A 99 -13.14 -0.38 -17.21
CA LEU A 99 -12.62 -0.83 -18.51
C LEU A 99 -13.04 -2.26 -18.85
N ALA A 100 -13.42 -3.05 -17.85
CA ALA A 100 -13.85 -4.44 -18.01
C ALA A 100 -15.38 -4.60 -18.17
N ALA A 101 -16.15 -3.51 -18.04
CA ALA A 101 -17.61 -3.46 -18.17
C ALA A 101 -18.01 -2.79 -19.50
#